data_AF-A0A814UCB5-F1
#
_entry.id   AF-A0A814UCB5-F1
#
_cell.length_a   1.000
_cell.length_b   1.000
_cell.length_c   1.000
_cell.angle_alpha   90.00
_cell.angle_beta   90.00
_cell.angle_gamma   90.00
#
_symmetry.space_group_name_H-M   'P 1'
#
loop_
_entity.id
_entity.type
_entity.pdbx_description
1 polymer ?
#
loop_
_entity_poly.entity_id
_entity_poly.type
_entity_poly.pdbx_seq_one_letter_code
_entity_poly.pdbx_strand_id
1 'polypeptide(L)'
;MNQTSILQINSEHKLRSENLPFDIDVWYPLVEQFTFPSVFLPLTRLEAMAILHYQETRYLSRIHLTNDDITTLRQLEHKIDHELKQPLLAETGAFLRLCGRSPKDGEPLNHKNVIEKYEKELQNLIDNDSAVETDPNTKLRAISRVSYLCVRNGSEAMSLLLSSERVYTDLNDWIEWGEPEQIVLRRFENEMSLEYEFRAYINNHQLNAISQYDHYTIYPNLFKIKEQIKEKIVDLWHQVHSLIGEQAYVIDFVYLAKTDRMLVIELSPFRVCTGSALFSWITDNDVLRNRPFEFRLYSKLHANIQDIIEVNWYERWCKHLPKYWELYDKFEQKSSLFSWIFQLITETYRRPNHLLLFVYGTLKRGFHWNKKFLSQAKFISKAVTTTPIPLVIGECGVPYLLLDHYSSMKCVKGEIWTVDQMTLCGLDEYEGVNKGYYTRKTVNVKQVNNNNEDDDSNTIFEANAYFKVASSEQLTKGPFLDEYTLEYHKTHYKPIRHIHVKQLQYLGEADVHEQS
;
A
#
# COMPACT_ATOMS: atom_id res chain seq x y z
N MET A 1 6.09 11.94 22.47
CA MET A 1 7.54 11.93 22.11
C MET A 1 7.83 13.16 21.25
N ASN A 2 9.02 13.75 21.32
CA ASN A 2 9.36 14.92 20.48
C ASN A 2 9.64 14.45 19.04
N GLN A 3 9.30 15.22 18.00
CA GLN A 3 9.40 14.82 16.59
C GLN A 3 10.82 14.32 16.22
N THR A 4 11.86 14.91 16.83
CA THR A 4 13.27 14.55 16.64
C THR A 4 13.61 13.13 17.13
N SER A 5 12.93 12.59 18.15
CA SER A 5 13.20 11.22 18.62
C SER A 5 12.56 10.16 17.71
N ILE A 6 11.47 10.51 17.03
CA ILE A 6 10.72 9.62 16.14
C ILE A 6 11.42 9.45 14.78
N LEU A 7 12.22 10.43 14.36
CA LEU A 7 12.99 10.38 13.09
C LEU A 7 14.45 9.92 13.27
N GLN A 8 14.77 9.27 14.39
CA GLN A 8 16.09 8.69 14.62
C GLN A 8 16.40 7.56 13.63
N ILE A 9 17.70 7.31 13.43
CA ILE A 9 18.19 6.20 12.60
C ILE A 9 17.62 4.89 13.16
N ASN A 10 16.95 4.11 12.29
CA ASN A 10 16.28 2.84 12.61
C ASN A 10 14.93 2.93 13.34
N SER A 11 14.29 4.10 13.45
CA SER A 11 12.89 4.10 13.88
C SER A 11 12.00 3.50 12.80
N GLU A 12 11.00 2.71 13.22
CA GLU A 12 10.04 2.10 12.31
C GLU A 12 9.29 3.17 11.50
N HIS A 13 8.91 4.28 12.15
CA HIS A 13 8.25 5.40 11.49
C HIS A 13 9.08 6.00 10.35
N LYS A 14 10.40 6.17 10.54
CA LYS A 14 11.29 6.66 9.49
C LYS A 14 11.35 5.66 8.33
N LEU A 15 11.55 4.38 8.62
CA LEU A 15 11.60 3.33 7.59
C LEU A 15 10.31 3.28 6.76
N ARG A 16 9.15 3.44 7.40
CA ARG A 16 7.86 3.54 6.69
C ARG A 16 7.77 4.81 5.84
N SER A 17 8.13 5.97 6.41
CA SER A 17 8.12 7.24 5.68
C SER A 17 9.02 7.22 4.43
N GLU A 18 10.16 6.52 4.48
CA GLU A 18 11.04 6.32 3.33
C GLU A 18 10.46 5.36 2.28
N ASN A 19 9.62 4.40 2.69
CA ASN A 19 8.98 3.43 1.81
C ASN A 19 7.70 3.95 1.13
N LEU A 20 6.97 4.88 1.77
CA LEU A 20 5.68 5.41 1.28
C LEU A 20 5.65 5.78 -0.21
N PRO A 21 6.70 6.38 -0.84
CA PRO A 21 6.68 6.66 -2.28
C PRO A 21 6.54 5.42 -3.17
N PHE A 22 6.85 4.25 -2.65
CA PHE A 22 6.84 2.96 -3.33
C PHE A 22 5.75 2.02 -2.81
N ASP A 23 4.77 2.52 -2.07
CA ASP A 23 3.58 1.75 -1.72
C ASP A 23 2.79 1.38 -2.99
N ILE A 24 2.15 0.20 -2.97
CA ILE A 24 1.47 -0.35 -4.14
C ILE A 24 0.38 0.55 -4.71
N ASP A 25 -0.36 1.28 -3.89
CA ASP A 25 -1.36 2.21 -4.37
C ASP A 25 -0.76 3.44 -5.06
N VAL A 26 0.53 3.71 -4.89
CA VAL A 26 1.29 4.75 -5.60
C VAL A 26 1.73 4.25 -6.98
N TRP A 27 2.36 3.08 -7.06
CA TRP A 27 2.96 2.61 -8.32
C TRP A 27 2.05 1.73 -9.18
N TYR A 28 1.04 1.06 -8.61
CA TYR A 28 0.18 0.13 -9.33
C TYR A 28 -0.44 0.74 -10.60
N PRO A 29 -1.01 1.96 -10.57
CA PRO A 29 -1.60 2.55 -11.79
C PRO A 29 -0.61 2.77 -12.92
N LEU A 30 0.70 2.91 -12.64
CA LEU A 30 1.74 3.10 -13.64
C LEU A 30 2.08 1.82 -14.40
N VAL A 31 1.98 0.67 -13.73
CA VAL A 31 2.44 -0.63 -14.25
C VAL A 31 1.37 -1.71 -14.17
N GLU A 32 0.09 -1.32 -14.11
CA GLU A 32 -1.06 -2.23 -13.95
C GLU A 32 -1.03 -3.40 -14.95
N GLN A 33 -0.67 -3.13 -16.21
CA GLN A 33 -0.58 -4.13 -17.27
C GLN A 33 0.59 -5.13 -17.11
N PHE A 34 1.54 -4.84 -16.23
CA PHE A 34 2.75 -5.63 -15.99
C PHE A 34 2.76 -6.32 -14.62
N THR A 35 1.67 -6.20 -13.85
CA THR A 35 1.54 -6.80 -12.52
C THR A 35 0.21 -7.56 -12.39
N PHE A 36 -0.08 -8.04 -11.19
CA PHE A 36 -1.28 -8.80 -10.90
C PHE A 36 -2.46 -7.88 -10.65
N PRO A 37 -3.63 -8.11 -11.28
CA PRO A 37 -4.85 -7.36 -11.01
C PRO A 37 -5.15 -7.28 -9.51
N SER A 38 -5.43 -6.08 -9.01
CA SER A 38 -5.58 -5.84 -7.57
C SER A 38 -6.80 -4.99 -7.26
N VAL A 39 -7.50 -5.34 -6.17
CA VAL A 39 -8.60 -4.56 -5.61
C VAL A 39 -8.11 -3.87 -4.34
N PHE A 40 -8.35 -2.56 -4.27
CA PHE A 40 -8.01 -1.73 -3.12
C PHE A 40 -9.27 -1.42 -2.30
N LEU A 41 -9.18 -1.69 -1.01
CA LEU A 41 -10.22 -1.49 -0.01
C LEU A 41 -9.72 -0.50 1.03
N PRO A 42 -10.07 0.79 0.91
CA PRO A 42 -9.73 1.78 1.92
C PRO A 42 -10.22 1.36 3.30
N LEU A 43 -9.32 1.44 4.28
CA LEU A 43 -9.67 1.26 5.68
C LEU A 43 -10.19 2.57 6.24
N THR A 44 -11.25 2.48 7.04
CA THR A 44 -11.68 3.57 7.91
C THR A 44 -10.82 3.60 9.17
N ARG A 45 -10.76 4.76 9.83
CA ARG A 45 -10.05 4.89 11.11
C ARG A 45 -10.63 3.96 12.18
N LEU A 46 -11.95 3.73 12.16
CA LEU A 46 -12.64 2.81 13.06
C LEU A 46 -12.23 1.36 12.80
N GLU A 47 -12.17 0.92 11.54
CA GLU A 47 -11.69 -0.42 11.18
C GLU A 47 -10.24 -0.63 11.63
N ALA A 48 -9.36 0.36 11.43
CA ALA A 48 -7.97 0.30 11.88
C ALA A 48 -7.84 0.24 13.41
N MET A 49 -8.58 1.08 14.14
CA MET A 49 -8.60 1.05 15.60
C MET A 49 -9.13 -0.27 16.14
N ALA A 50 -10.18 -0.84 15.53
CA ALA A 50 -10.74 -2.12 15.96
C ALA A 50 -9.74 -3.29 15.78
N ILE A 51 -8.95 -3.28 14.71
CA ILE A 51 -7.84 -4.25 14.52
C ILE A 51 -6.79 -4.09 15.63
N LEU A 52 -6.38 -2.85 15.93
CA LEU A 52 -5.41 -2.57 16.99
C LEU A 52 -5.95 -3.01 18.35
N HIS A 53 -7.15 -2.60 18.74
CA HIS A 53 -7.77 -2.97 20.02
C HIS A 53 -7.89 -4.48 20.18
N TYR A 54 -8.20 -5.21 19.10
CA TYR A 54 -8.19 -6.67 19.10
C TYR A 54 -6.81 -7.22 19.43
N GLN A 55 -5.77 -6.78 18.72
CA GLN A 55 -4.41 -7.27 18.89
C GLN A 55 -3.85 -6.93 20.28
N GLU A 56 -4.10 -5.71 20.76
CA GLU A 56 -3.73 -5.26 22.09
C GLU A 56 -4.39 -6.13 23.19
N THR A 57 -5.66 -6.47 23.01
CA THR A 57 -6.40 -7.34 23.93
C THR A 57 -5.90 -8.78 23.86
N ARG A 58 -5.66 -9.30 22.66
CA ARG A 58 -5.32 -10.70 22.43
C ARG A 58 -3.88 -11.05 22.80
N TYR A 59 -2.93 -10.14 22.53
CA TYR A 59 -1.50 -10.41 22.60
C TYR A 59 -0.76 -9.54 23.62
N LEU A 60 -1.26 -8.33 23.92
CA LEU A 60 -0.58 -7.39 24.84
C LEU A 60 -1.24 -7.29 26.22
N SER A 61 -2.28 -8.08 26.48
CA SER A 61 -3.06 -8.06 27.73
C SER A 61 -3.66 -6.69 28.09
N ARG A 62 -3.91 -5.83 27.09
CA ARG A 62 -4.58 -4.52 27.27
C ARG A 62 -6.05 -4.65 26.88
N ILE A 63 -6.96 -4.51 27.83
CA ILE A 63 -8.40 -4.69 27.56
C ILE A 63 -8.96 -3.42 26.91
N HIS A 64 -8.80 -3.29 25.60
CA HIS A 64 -9.35 -2.18 24.81
C HIS A 64 -10.50 -2.60 23.88
N LEU A 65 -10.62 -3.89 23.56
CA LEU A 65 -11.66 -4.38 22.65
C LEU A 65 -13.07 -4.16 23.22
N THR A 66 -13.92 -3.52 22.42
CA THR A 66 -15.33 -3.22 22.74
C THR A 66 -16.30 -3.99 21.84
N ASN A 67 -17.60 -3.96 22.15
CA ASN A 67 -18.64 -4.53 21.27
C ASN A 67 -18.77 -3.75 19.93
N ASP A 68 -18.49 -2.45 19.94
CA ASP A 68 -18.48 -1.63 18.73
C ASP A 68 -17.30 -2.00 17.82
N ASP A 69 -16.14 -2.29 18.41
CA ASP A 69 -14.99 -2.84 17.67
C ASP A 69 -15.33 -4.20 17.05
N ILE A 70 -15.93 -5.11 17.81
CA ILE A 70 -16.35 -6.42 17.29
C ILE A 70 -17.34 -6.26 16.13
N THR A 71 -18.32 -5.36 16.26
CA THR A 71 -19.28 -5.05 15.19
C THR A 71 -18.56 -4.52 13.95
N THR A 72 -17.60 -3.61 14.14
CA THR A 72 -16.76 -3.05 13.07
C THR A 72 -15.93 -4.13 12.37
N LEU A 73 -15.31 -5.04 13.13
CA LEU A 73 -14.52 -6.15 12.59
C LEU A 73 -15.37 -7.14 11.79
N ARG A 74 -16.61 -7.43 12.24
CA ARG A 74 -17.55 -8.26 11.47
C ARG A 74 -17.97 -7.59 10.17
N GLN A 75 -18.20 -6.27 10.18
CA GLN A 75 -18.51 -5.51 8.96
C GLN A 75 -17.34 -5.51 7.97
N LEU A 76 -16.11 -5.33 8.47
CA LEU A 76 -14.90 -5.45 7.66
C LEU A 76 -14.73 -6.84 7.06
N GLU A 77 -14.98 -7.90 7.84
CA GLU A 77 -14.96 -9.29 7.36
C GLU A 77 -15.94 -9.48 6.19
N HIS A 78 -17.18 -9.00 6.32
CA HIS A 78 -18.18 -9.06 5.26
C HIS A 78 -17.79 -8.27 4.02
N LYS A 79 -17.19 -7.08 4.19
CA LYS A 79 -16.69 -6.25 3.09
C LYS A 79 -15.59 -6.98 2.30
N ILE A 80 -14.65 -7.62 3.00
CA ILE A 80 -13.59 -8.41 2.36
C ILE A 80 -14.17 -9.64 1.65
N ASP A 81 -15.08 -10.36 2.31
CA ASP A 81 -15.73 -11.55 1.76
C ASP A 81 -16.54 -11.24 0.49
N HIS A 82 -17.24 -10.09 0.46
CA HIS A 82 -17.95 -9.61 -0.72
C HIS A 82 -17.01 -9.43 -1.92
N GLU A 83 -15.84 -8.85 -1.71
CA GLU A 83 -14.85 -8.58 -2.76
C GLU A 83 -14.17 -9.86 -3.25
N LEU A 84 -13.87 -10.79 -2.34
CA LEU A 84 -13.32 -12.10 -2.70
C LEU A 84 -14.29 -12.94 -3.55
N LYS A 85 -15.59 -12.69 -3.45
CA LYS A 85 -16.64 -13.34 -4.26
C LYS A 85 -16.83 -12.69 -5.64
N GLN A 86 -16.19 -11.55 -5.92
CA GLN A 86 -16.27 -10.92 -7.23
C GLN A 86 -15.52 -11.74 -8.29
N PRO A 87 -15.93 -11.68 -9.58
CA PRO A 87 -15.36 -12.52 -10.64
C PRO A 87 -13.83 -12.49 -10.75
N LEU A 88 -13.20 -11.37 -10.42
CA LEU A 88 -11.74 -11.21 -10.46
C LEU A 88 -11.00 -12.13 -9.49
N LEU A 89 -11.59 -12.42 -8.33
CA LEU A 89 -10.95 -13.10 -7.20
C LEU A 89 -11.60 -14.44 -6.85
N ALA A 90 -12.85 -14.68 -7.25
CA ALA A 90 -13.64 -15.84 -6.82
C ALA A 90 -13.00 -17.20 -7.15
N GLU A 91 -12.33 -17.30 -8.30
CA GLU A 91 -11.73 -18.56 -8.76
C GLU A 91 -10.42 -18.88 -7.99
N THR A 92 -9.49 -17.92 -7.98
CA THR A 92 -8.12 -18.13 -7.48
C THR A 92 -7.94 -17.78 -6.02
N GLY A 93 -8.83 -16.96 -5.45
CA GLY A 93 -8.58 -16.23 -4.20
C GLY A 93 -7.69 -15.02 -4.43
N ALA A 94 -7.23 -14.43 -3.32
CA ALA A 94 -6.35 -13.26 -3.33
C ALA A 94 -5.12 -13.44 -2.43
N PHE A 95 -4.01 -12.82 -2.82
CA PHE A 95 -2.91 -12.50 -1.94
C PHE A 95 -3.25 -11.21 -1.17
N LEU A 96 -3.40 -11.33 0.14
CA LEU A 96 -3.73 -10.22 1.03
C LEU A 96 -2.47 -9.43 1.44
N ARG A 97 -2.55 -8.09 1.40
CA ARG A 97 -1.52 -7.19 1.95
C ARG A 97 -2.10 -5.83 2.35
N LEU A 98 -1.29 -5.03 3.06
CA LEU A 98 -1.45 -3.57 3.13
C LEU A 98 -0.66 -2.91 1.99
N CYS A 99 -0.72 -1.58 1.87
CA CYS A 99 -0.06 -0.90 0.75
C CYS A 99 1.48 -1.06 0.79
N GLY A 100 2.09 -0.85 1.96
CA GLY A 100 3.55 -0.93 2.11
C GLY A 100 4.12 -2.34 2.31
N ARG A 101 3.39 -3.27 2.95
CA ARG A 101 3.89 -4.64 3.17
C ARG A 101 2.80 -5.69 3.37
N SER A 102 3.17 -6.94 3.15
CA SER A 102 2.30 -8.11 3.37
C SER A 102 2.44 -8.67 4.79
N PRO A 103 1.36 -9.24 5.36
CA PRO A 103 1.34 -9.87 6.70
C PRO A 103 2.00 -11.26 6.68
N LYS A 104 3.28 -11.34 6.26
CA LYS A 104 4.01 -12.62 6.13
C LYS A 104 4.16 -13.35 7.48
N ASP A 105 4.07 -12.60 8.57
CA ASP A 105 4.06 -13.04 9.96
C ASP A 105 2.66 -13.33 10.53
N GLY A 106 1.59 -13.13 9.75
CA GLY A 106 0.23 -13.49 10.17
C GLY A 106 -0.01 -15.00 10.21
N GLU A 107 -0.96 -15.41 11.05
CA GLU A 107 -1.38 -16.79 11.25
C GLU A 107 -2.58 -17.13 10.33
N PRO A 108 -2.45 -18.13 9.43
CA PRO A 108 -3.51 -18.56 8.55
C PRO A 108 -4.60 -19.25 9.37
N LEU A 109 -5.83 -19.16 8.89
CA LEU A 109 -6.95 -19.70 9.65
C LEU A 109 -6.83 -21.22 9.89
N ASN A 110 -6.30 -21.97 8.94
CA ASN A 110 -6.22 -23.44 9.00
C ASN A 110 -4.77 -23.94 8.95
N HIS A 111 -4.13 -24.07 10.11
CA HIS A 111 -2.75 -24.59 10.23
C HIS A 111 -2.62 -26.01 9.68
N LYS A 112 -3.63 -26.87 9.87
CA LYS A 112 -3.60 -28.26 9.38
C LYS A 112 -3.46 -28.30 7.85
N ASN A 113 -4.22 -27.46 7.15
CA ASN A 113 -4.12 -27.33 5.68
C ASN A 113 -2.73 -26.86 5.23
N VAL A 114 -2.07 -25.98 5.99
CA VAL A 114 -0.69 -25.55 5.70
C VAL A 114 0.28 -26.72 5.78
N ILE A 115 0.17 -27.54 6.84
CA ILE A 115 0.99 -28.74 7.00
C ILE A 115 0.68 -29.80 5.93
N GLU A 116 -0.58 -30.07 5.64
CA GLU A 116 -0.98 -31.04 4.60
C GLU A 116 -0.45 -30.63 3.21
N LYS A 117 -0.49 -29.33 2.88
CA LYS A 117 0.10 -28.79 1.64
C LYS A 117 1.62 -28.93 1.64
N TYR A 118 2.28 -28.65 2.75
CA TYR A 118 3.72 -28.83 2.90
C TYR A 118 4.13 -30.29 2.65
N GLU A 119 3.48 -31.24 3.32
CA GLU A 119 3.74 -32.68 3.17
C GLU A 119 3.55 -33.14 1.73
N LYS A 120 2.49 -32.65 1.07
CA LYS A 120 2.24 -32.93 -0.35
C LYS A 120 3.36 -32.39 -1.26
N GLU A 121 3.80 -31.15 -1.05
CA GLU A 121 4.88 -30.54 -1.85
C GLU A 121 6.24 -31.22 -1.58
N LEU A 122 6.49 -31.65 -0.35
CA LEU A 122 7.67 -32.42 0.01
C LEU A 122 7.68 -33.77 -0.73
N GLN A 123 6.57 -34.51 -0.71
CA GLN A 123 6.44 -35.77 -1.44
C GLN A 123 6.62 -35.57 -2.95
N ASN A 124 6.01 -34.52 -3.53
CA ASN A 124 6.17 -34.19 -4.94
C ASN A 124 7.65 -33.96 -5.32
N LEU A 125 8.43 -33.31 -4.46
CA LEU A 125 9.87 -33.10 -4.69
C LEU A 125 10.67 -34.40 -4.62
N ILE A 126 10.36 -35.28 -3.67
CA ILE A 126 11.02 -36.59 -3.54
C ILE A 126 10.77 -37.42 -4.80
N ASP A 127 9.52 -37.48 -5.25
CA ASP A 127 9.10 -38.32 -6.38
C ASP A 127 9.63 -37.82 -7.72
N ASN A 128 9.67 -36.49 -7.95
CA ASN A 128 9.97 -35.92 -9.26
C ASN A 128 11.40 -35.38 -9.42
N ASP A 129 12.05 -34.95 -8.33
CA ASP A 129 13.39 -34.35 -8.37
C ASP A 129 14.49 -35.25 -7.78
N SER A 130 14.16 -36.51 -7.43
CA SER A 130 15.07 -37.41 -6.68
C SER A 130 15.61 -36.74 -5.40
N ALA A 131 14.79 -35.89 -4.78
CA ALA A 131 15.17 -35.12 -3.61
C ALA A 131 15.18 -36.00 -2.34
N VAL A 132 16.01 -35.65 -1.36
CA VAL A 132 16.14 -36.41 -0.10
C VAL A 132 15.28 -35.74 0.97
N GLU A 133 14.37 -36.47 1.59
CA GLU A 133 13.43 -35.92 2.60
C GLU A 133 14.13 -35.21 3.78
N THR A 134 15.26 -35.76 4.23
CA THR A 134 16.02 -35.23 5.36
C THR A 134 16.90 -34.04 4.98
N ASP A 135 17.07 -33.74 3.69
CA ASP A 135 17.87 -32.60 3.23
C ASP A 135 17.15 -31.27 3.55
N PRO A 136 17.79 -30.36 4.31
CA PRO A 136 17.18 -29.08 4.66
C PRO A 136 16.79 -28.23 3.45
N ASN A 137 17.54 -28.32 2.35
CA ASN A 137 17.20 -27.58 1.13
C ASN A 137 15.90 -28.08 0.50
N THR A 138 15.71 -29.40 0.46
CA THR A 138 14.47 -30.03 -0.02
C THR A 138 13.26 -29.56 0.80
N LYS A 139 13.40 -29.49 2.13
CA LYS A 139 12.35 -28.96 3.02
C LYS A 139 12.05 -27.48 2.73
N LEU A 140 13.06 -26.64 2.57
CA LEU A 140 12.86 -25.23 2.21
C LEU A 140 12.14 -25.06 0.86
N ARG A 141 12.53 -25.85 -0.15
CA ARG A 141 11.84 -25.86 -1.45
C ARG A 141 10.36 -26.22 -1.30
N ALA A 142 10.02 -27.20 -0.46
CA ALA A 142 8.62 -27.52 -0.15
C ALA A 142 7.90 -26.36 0.55
N ILE A 143 8.52 -25.75 1.57
CA ILE A 143 7.98 -24.57 2.29
C ILE A 143 7.69 -23.41 1.33
N SER A 144 8.61 -23.14 0.41
CA SER A 144 8.50 -22.05 -0.58
C SER A 144 7.30 -22.19 -1.52
N ARG A 145 6.73 -23.41 -1.64
CA ARG A 145 5.57 -23.75 -2.46
C ARG A 145 4.25 -23.73 -1.67
N VAL A 146 4.29 -23.48 -0.37
CA VAL A 146 3.08 -23.41 0.47
C VAL A 146 2.52 -22.00 0.50
N SER A 147 1.43 -21.80 -0.25
CA SER A 147 0.76 -20.49 -0.36
C SER A 147 -0.23 -20.24 0.78
N TYR A 148 0.26 -20.03 2.00
CA TYR A 148 -0.60 -19.76 3.17
C TYR A 148 -1.16 -18.34 3.25
N LEU A 149 -0.58 -17.40 2.49
CA LEU A 149 -1.06 -16.01 2.38
C LEU A 149 -2.18 -15.83 1.34
N CYS A 150 -2.58 -16.91 0.65
CA CYS A 150 -3.74 -16.92 -0.21
C CYS A 150 -5.01 -17.03 0.65
N VAL A 151 -5.92 -16.07 0.50
CA VAL A 151 -7.21 -16.02 1.19
C VAL A 151 -8.35 -16.18 0.19
N ARG A 152 -9.40 -16.90 0.59
CA ARG A 152 -10.58 -17.21 -0.24
C ARG A 152 -11.90 -16.73 0.36
N ASN A 153 -11.88 -16.28 1.60
CA ASN A 153 -13.04 -15.72 2.29
C ASN A 153 -12.60 -14.67 3.33
N GLY A 154 -13.57 -13.92 3.86
CA GLY A 154 -13.33 -12.91 4.88
C GLY A 154 -12.60 -13.46 6.11
N SER A 155 -12.96 -14.65 6.59
CA SER A 155 -12.39 -15.21 7.81
C SER A 155 -10.90 -15.57 7.68
N GLU A 156 -10.48 -16.09 6.52
CA GLU A 156 -9.05 -16.31 6.23
C GLU A 156 -8.27 -15.00 6.21
N ALA A 157 -8.84 -13.94 5.65
CA ALA A 157 -8.23 -12.61 5.65
C ALA A 157 -8.13 -12.02 7.06
N MET A 158 -9.21 -12.08 7.84
CA MET A 158 -9.22 -11.59 9.23
C MET A 158 -8.21 -12.33 10.10
N SER A 159 -8.03 -13.64 9.90
CA SER A 159 -7.01 -14.41 10.63
C SER A 159 -5.61 -13.80 10.45
N LEU A 160 -5.23 -13.44 9.21
CA LEU A 160 -3.93 -12.82 8.93
C LEU A 160 -3.84 -11.39 9.47
N LEU A 161 -4.88 -10.56 9.25
CA LEU A 161 -4.88 -9.16 9.70
C LEU A 161 -4.78 -9.04 11.22
N LEU A 162 -5.53 -9.88 11.94
CA LEU A 162 -5.65 -9.79 13.40
C LEU A 162 -4.51 -10.47 14.16
N SER A 163 -3.57 -11.12 13.48
CA SER A 163 -2.45 -11.83 14.11
C SER A 163 -1.07 -11.33 13.68
N SER A 164 -0.98 -10.54 12.60
CA SER A 164 0.29 -10.01 12.09
C SER A 164 0.78 -8.80 12.91
N GLU A 165 2.02 -8.87 13.40
CA GLU A 165 2.75 -7.76 14.01
C GLU A 165 3.05 -6.67 13.00
N ARG A 166 3.32 -7.03 11.73
CA ARG A 166 3.48 -6.04 10.65
C ARG A 166 2.24 -5.19 10.46
N VAL A 167 1.06 -5.80 10.47
CA VAL A 167 -0.23 -5.09 10.39
C VAL A 167 -0.43 -4.21 11.62
N TYR A 168 -0.16 -4.74 12.82
CA TYR A 168 -0.24 -3.96 14.07
C TYR A 168 0.61 -2.69 13.98
N THR A 169 1.88 -2.86 13.63
CA THR A 169 2.87 -1.78 13.53
C THR A 169 2.47 -0.76 12.46
N ASP A 170 2.00 -1.21 11.29
CA ASP A 170 1.56 -0.32 10.21
C ASP A 170 0.33 0.50 10.55
N LEU A 171 -0.68 -0.13 11.15
CA LEU A 171 -1.91 0.56 11.54
C LEU A 171 -1.65 1.50 12.71
N ASN A 172 -0.83 1.10 13.68
CA ASN A 172 -0.48 1.97 14.81
C ASN A 172 0.25 3.22 14.35
N ASP A 173 1.25 3.06 13.47
CA ASP A 173 2.00 4.20 12.94
C ASP A 173 1.15 5.08 12.00
N TRP A 174 0.18 4.50 11.28
CA TRP A 174 -0.83 5.29 10.57
C TRP A 174 -1.66 6.13 11.54
N ILE A 175 -2.27 5.53 12.56
CA ILE A 175 -3.16 6.23 13.51
C ILE A 175 -2.46 7.41 14.19
N GLU A 176 -1.16 7.27 14.46
CA GLU A 176 -0.37 8.29 15.13
C GLU A 176 0.20 9.35 14.17
N TRP A 177 0.69 8.96 12.98
CA TRP A 177 1.55 9.83 12.16
C TRP A 177 1.29 9.79 10.65
N GLY A 178 0.56 8.79 10.18
CA GLY A 178 0.49 8.44 8.77
C GLY A 178 -0.75 8.94 8.05
N GLU A 179 -0.83 8.59 6.77
CA GLU A 179 -2.00 8.80 5.94
C GLU A 179 -2.88 7.53 5.87
N PRO A 180 -4.17 7.65 5.53
CA PRO A 180 -5.09 6.53 5.35
C PRO A 180 -4.49 5.30 4.65
N GLU A 181 -4.65 4.12 5.25
CA GLU A 181 -4.18 2.83 4.71
C GLU A 181 -5.29 2.09 3.95
N GLN A 182 -4.92 1.09 3.14
CA GLN A 182 -5.84 0.24 2.41
C GLN A 182 -5.45 -1.23 2.53
N ILE A 183 -6.47 -2.10 2.60
CA ILE A 183 -6.28 -3.52 2.31
C ILE A 183 -6.20 -3.67 0.79
N VAL A 184 -5.24 -4.46 0.32
CA VAL A 184 -5.12 -4.84 -1.07
C VAL A 184 -5.34 -6.33 -1.23
N LEU A 185 -6.33 -6.68 -2.06
CA LEU A 185 -6.63 -8.03 -2.50
C LEU A 185 -6.11 -8.19 -3.92
N ARG A 186 -4.89 -8.71 -4.04
CA ARG A 186 -4.24 -8.98 -5.34
C ARG A 186 -4.67 -10.37 -5.82
N ARG A 187 -5.13 -10.51 -7.08
CA ARG A 187 -5.50 -11.82 -7.64
C ARG A 187 -4.38 -12.82 -7.42
N PHE A 188 -4.72 -13.95 -6.79
CA PHE A 188 -3.74 -14.98 -6.51
C PHE A 188 -3.30 -15.70 -7.79
N GLU A 189 -1.99 -15.81 -8.02
CA GLU A 189 -1.44 -16.51 -9.18
C GLU A 189 -0.92 -17.89 -8.75
N ASN A 190 -1.64 -18.95 -9.13
CA ASN A 190 -1.32 -20.32 -8.71
C ASN A 190 0.00 -20.84 -9.29
N GLU A 191 0.47 -20.23 -10.39
CA GLU A 191 1.74 -20.55 -11.01
C GLU A 191 2.94 -19.89 -10.29
N MET A 192 2.69 -18.82 -9.53
CA MET A 192 3.75 -18.09 -8.84
C MET A 192 4.38 -18.97 -7.76
N SER A 193 5.71 -19.04 -7.79
CA SER A 193 6.52 -19.68 -6.77
C SER A 193 7.68 -18.78 -6.41
N LEU A 194 8.06 -18.78 -5.14
CA LEU A 194 9.21 -18.04 -4.62
C LEU A 194 10.52 -18.44 -5.31
N GLU A 195 10.60 -19.67 -5.84
CA GLU A 195 11.71 -20.17 -6.68
C GLU A 195 12.02 -19.23 -7.87
N TYR A 196 10.99 -18.61 -8.45
CA TYR A 196 11.11 -17.78 -9.64
C TYR A 196 10.95 -16.28 -9.35
N GLU A 197 11.14 -15.88 -8.09
CA GLU A 197 11.15 -14.48 -7.68
C GLU A 197 12.57 -13.90 -7.68
N PHE A 198 12.73 -12.71 -8.25
CA PHE A 198 14.01 -12.03 -8.42
C PHE A 198 13.91 -10.57 -8.02
N ARG A 199 14.97 -10.04 -7.40
CA ARG A 199 15.10 -8.64 -7.05
C ARG A 199 16.14 -7.97 -7.93
N ALA A 200 15.81 -6.85 -8.55
CA ALA A 200 16.72 -6.06 -9.37
C ALA A 200 16.96 -4.66 -8.78
N TYR A 201 18.16 -4.14 -9.03
CA TYR A 201 18.66 -2.90 -8.45
C TYR A 201 18.92 -1.87 -9.55
N ILE A 202 18.18 -0.77 -9.53
CA ILE A 202 18.28 0.32 -10.49
C ILE A 202 18.92 1.52 -9.79
N ASN A 203 19.94 2.09 -10.42
CA ASN A 203 20.54 3.36 -10.00
C ASN A 203 21.01 4.13 -11.24
N ASN A 204 20.83 5.45 -11.26
CA ASN A 204 21.14 6.32 -12.40
C ASN A 204 20.52 5.86 -13.73
N HIS A 205 19.24 5.43 -13.69
CA HIS A 205 18.53 4.88 -14.85
C HIS A 205 19.15 3.61 -15.46
N GLN A 206 19.97 2.89 -14.68
CA GLN A 206 20.63 1.66 -15.12
C GLN A 206 20.30 0.50 -14.20
N LEU A 207 19.94 -0.64 -14.79
CA LEU A 207 19.85 -1.92 -14.09
C LEU A 207 21.27 -2.43 -13.84
N ASN A 208 21.68 -2.45 -12.58
CA ASN A 208 23.05 -2.75 -12.14
C ASN A 208 23.19 -4.18 -11.61
N ALA A 209 22.18 -4.71 -10.93
CA ALA A 209 22.26 -6.04 -10.35
C ALA A 209 20.92 -6.78 -10.33
N ILE A 210 20.98 -8.11 -10.33
CA ILE A 210 19.84 -9.02 -10.11
C ILE A 210 20.23 -10.05 -9.03
N SER A 211 19.30 -10.34 -8.14
CA SER A 211 19.40 -11.38 -7.12
C SER A 211 18.25 -12.36 -7.27
N GLN A 212 18.50 -13.66 -7.06
CA GLN A 212 17.44 -14.54 -6.55
C GLN A 212 16.87 -13.92 -5.27
N TYR A 213 15.54 -13.83 -5.15
CA TYR A 213 14.90 -13.17 -4.02
C TYR A 213 15.04 -13.99 -2.74
N ASP A 214 14.74 -15.29 -2.80
CA ASP A 214 14.93 -16.21 -1.68
C ASP A 214 16.42 -16.49 -1.48
N HIS A 215 17.00 -15.90 -0.44
CA HIS A 215 18.42 -16.04 -0.12
C HIS A 215 18.73 -17.22 0.83
N TYR A 216 17.80 -18.15 1.01
CA TYR A 216 17.97 -19.33 1.86
C TYR A 216 17.96 -20.66 1.09
N THR A 217 17.28 -20.71 -0.05
CA THR A 217 17.02 -21.97 -0.76
C THR A 217 17.83 -22.07 -2.05
N ILE A 218 18.44 -23.22 -2.31
CA ILE A 218 19.12 -23.53 -3.56
C ILE A 218 18.10 -24.15 -4.52
N TYR A 219 17.97 -23.56 -5.70
CA TYR A 219 17.13 -24.05 -6.79
C TYR A 219 18.00 -24.46 -7.99
N PRO A 220 18.34 -25.76 -8.13
CA PRO A 220 19.29 -26.22 -9.16
C PRO A 220 18.88 -25.87 -10.59
N ASN A 221 17.58 -25.78 -10.87
CA ASN A 221 17.09 -25.45 -12.20
C ASN A 221 17.42 -24.00 -12.61
N LEU A 222 17.45 -23.06 -11.67
CA LEU A 222 17.73 -21.65 -11.96
C LEU A 222 19.09 -21.44 -12.59
N PHE A 223 20.09 -22.24 -12.22
CA PHE A 223 21.43 -22.17 -12.83
C PHE A 223 21.42 -22.49 -14.32
N LYS A 224 20.50 -23.36 -14.76
CA LYS A 224 20.36 -23.75 -16.18
C LYS A 224 19.68 -22.68 -17.02
N ILE A 225 18.72 -21.97 -16.43
CA ILE A 225 17.90 -20.96 -17.13
C ILE A 225 18.32 -19.52 -16.81
N LYS A 226 19.45 -19.32 -16.11
CA LYS A 226 19.88 -18.02 -15.58
C LYS A 226 19.91 -16.92 -16.65
N GLU A 227 20.52 -17.18 -17.81
CA GLU A 227 20.60 -16.15 -18.87
C GLU A 227 19.23 -15.85 -19.50
N GLN A 228 18.36 -16.86 -19.69
CA GLN A 228 16.99 -16.66 -20.15
C GLN A 228 16.18 -15.77 -19.18
N ILE A 229 16.30 -16.02 -17.87
CA ILE A 229 15.65 -15.20 -16.85
C ILE A 229 16.14 -13.75 -16.91
N LYS A 230 17.46 -13.57 -17.02
CA LYS A 230 18.08 -12.24 -17.12
C LYS A 230 17.56 -11.47 -18.34
N GLU A 231 17.51 -12.10 -19.51
CA GLU A 231 16.96 -11.49 -20.73
C GLU A 231 15.52 -11.03 -20.51
N LYS A 232 14.65 -11.89 -19.97
CA LYS A 232 13.25 -11.55 -19.67
C LYS A 232 13.10 -10.43 -18.64
N ILE A 233 13.94 -10.39 -17.62
CA ILE A 233 13.95 -9.29 -16.63
C ILE A 233 14.36 -7.98 -17.30
N VAL A 234 15.41 -7.99 -18.13
CA VAL A 234 15.89 -6.79 -18.83
C VAL A 234 14.83 -6.27 -19.80
N ASP A 235 14.19 -7.16 -20.56
CA ASP A 235 13.13 -6.82 -21.51
C ASP A 235 11.91 -6.18 -20.82
N LEU A 236 11.47 -6.74 -19.69
CA LEU A 236 10.38 -6.15 -18.91
C LEU A 236 10.80 -4.84 -18.26
N TRP A 237 12.02 -4.78 -17.71
CA TRP A 237 12.56 -3.56 -17.10
C TRP A 237 12.55 -2.39 -18.09
N HIS A 238 12.98 -2.59 -19.33
CA HIS A 238 12.94 -1.55 -20.37
C HIS A 238 11.53 -0.98 -20.61
N GLN A 239 10.50 -1.82 -20.51
CA GLN A 239 9.11 -1.39 -20.69
C GLN A 239 8.56 -0.62 -19.50
N VAL A 240 8.92 -1.02 -18.27
CA VAL A 240 8.37 -0.39 -17.04
C VAL A 240 9.19 0.81 -16.56
N HIS A 241 10.48 0.90 -16.88
CA HIS A 241 11.37 1.94 -16.34
C HIS A 241 10.90 3.35 -16.70
N SER A 242 10.46 3.58 -17.95
CA SER A 242 9.95 4.88 -18.38
C SER A 242 8.63 5.26 -17.70
N LEU A 243 7.81 4.27 -17.31
CA LEU A 243 6.55 4.49 -16.60
C LEU A 243 6.78 4.83 -15.13
N ILE A 244 7.77 4.19 -14.50
CA ILE A 244 8.18 4.45 -13.12
C ILE A 244 8.82 5.85 -13.02
N GLY A 245 9.70 6.21 -13.95
CA GLY A 245 10.25 7.56 -14.07
C GLY A 245 11.26 7.98 -13.00
N GLU A 246 11.64 7.07 -12.09
CA GLU A 246 12.64 7.31 -11.05
C GLU A 246 14.04 6.86 -11.47
N GLN A 247 15.07 7.56 -10.98
CA GLN A 247 16.46 7.25 -11.33
C GLN A 247 17.03 6.06 -10.56
N ALA A 248 16.55 5.84 -9.34
CA ALA A 248 17.02 4.78 -8.46
C ALA A 248 15.87 4.15 -7.66
N TYR A 249 15.75 2.82 -7.73
CA TYR A 249 14.76 2.03 -7.02
C TYR A 249 15.15 0.54 -7.06
N VAL A 250 14.43 -0.26 -6.29
CA VAL A 250 14.48 -1.72 -6.31
C VAL A 250 13.16 -2.23 -6.87
N ILE A 251 13.21 -3.28 -7.69
CA ILE A 251 12.03 -3.89 -8.31
C ILE A 251 12.10 -5.40 -8.17
N ASP A 252 10.99 -6.00 -7.74
CA ASP A 252 10.84 -7.44 -7.65
C ASP A 252 10.05 -7.95 -8.85
N PHE A 253 10.54 -9.04 -9.44
CA PHE A 253 9.99 -9.72 -10.59
C PHE A 253 9.67 -11.17 -10.29
N VAL A 254 8.67 -11.71 -10.96
CA VAL A 254 8.42 -13.16 -10.99
C VAL A 254 8.37 -13.67 -12.42
N TYR A 255 9.04 -14.80 -12.65
CA TYR A 255 8.91 -15.58 -13.87
C TYR A 255 7.85 -16.69 -13.72
N LEU A 256 6.84 -16.65 -14.57
CA LEU A 256 5.80 -17.66 -14.70
C LEU A 256 6.22 -18.66 -15.79
N ALA A 257 6.82 -19.79 -15.39
CA ALA A 257 7.47 -20.74 -16.28
C ALA A 257 6.53 -21.52 -17.23
N LYS A 258 5.30 -21.82 -16.83
CA LYS A 258 4.27 -22.48 -17.65
C LYS A 258 3.70 -21.54 -18.72
N THR A 259 3.56 -20.26 -18.41
CA THR A 259 3.04 -19.25 -19.36
C THR A 259 4.13 -18.44 -20.06
N ASP A 260 5.40 -18.66 -19.71
CA ASP A 260 6.59 -17.97 -20.22
C ASP A 260 6.57 -16.43 -20.04
N ARG A 261 5.92 -15.96 -18.97
CA ARG A 261 5.73 -14.52 -18.70
C ARG A 261 6.61 -14.01 -17.56
N MET A 262 7.09 -12.78 -17.67
CA MET A 262 7.72 -12.04 -16.58
C MET A 262 6.75 -10.96 -16.10
N LEU A 263 6.61 -10.79 -14.78
CA LEU A 263 5.71 -9.80 -14.18
C LEU A 263 6.41 -9.05 -13.04
N VAL A 264 5.93 -7.84 -12.74
CA VAL A 264 6.35 -7.02 -11.59
C VAL A 264 5.55 -7.42 -10.35
N ILE A 265 6.23 -7.56 -9.21
CA ILE A 265 5.63 -7.90 -7.91
C ILE A 265 5.56 -6.66 -7.00
N GLU A 266 6.67 -5.93 -6.92
CA GLU A 266 6.89 -4.88 -5.91
C GLU A 266 7.86 -3.84 -6.46
N LEU A 267 7.68 -2.58 -6.05
CA LEU A 267 8.72 -1.57 -6.10
C LEU A 267 9.12 -1.18 -4.68
N SER A 268 10.38 -0.82 -4.47
CA SER A 268 10.88 -0.39 -3.18
C SER A 268 11.97 0.68 -3.36
N PRO A 269 12.20 1.55 -2.37
CA PRO A 269 13.26 2.55 -2.45
C PRO A 269 14.64 1.91 -2.55
N PHE A 270 15.56 2.57 -3.27
CA PHE A 270 16.99 2.22 -3.28
C PHE A 270 17.67 2.70 -1.99
N ARG A 271 17.33 2.08 -0.86
CA ARG A 271 17.81 2.43 0.48
C ARG A 271 17.92 1.19 1.35
N VAL A 272 18.62 1.34 2.48
CA VAL A 272 18.85 0.26 3.46
C VAL A 272 17.57 -0.26 4.14
N CYS A 273 16.46 0.46 4.04
CA CYS A 273 15.14 0.00 4.48
C CYS A 273 14.57 -1.13 3.62
N THR A 274 15.09 -1.32 2.40
CA THR A 274 14.74 -2.42 1.50
C THR A 274 15.66 -3.60 1.73
N GLY A 275 15.13 -4.83 1.88
CA GLY A 275 15.97 -6.03 1.99
C GLY A 275 16.96 -6.18 0.82
N SER A 276 18.16 -6.69 1.08
CA SER A 276 19.21 -6.76 0.04
C SER A 276 19.32 -8.12 -0.66
N ALA A 277 18.48 -9.11 -0.30
CA ALA A 277 18.54 -10.48 -0.82
C ALA A 277 19.99 -11.04 -0.76
N LEU A 278 20.60 -11.40 -1.90
CA LEU A 278 21.98 -11.91 -1.97
C LEU A 278 23.08 -10.84 -2.05
N PHE A 279 22.71 -9.57 -1.93
CA PHE A 279 23.65 -8.45 -1.85
C PHE A 279 23.69 -7.89 -0.43
N SER A 280 24.62 -6.98 -0.20
CA SER A 280 24.75 -6.18 1.01
C SER A 280 24.85 -4.71 0.63
N TRP A 281 23.99 -3.87 1.21
CA TRP A 281 24.01 -2.42 0.98
C TRP A 281 25.35 -1.77 1.34
N ILE A 282 26.13 -2.41 2.22
CA ILE A 282 27.41 -1.92 2.71
C ILE A 282 28.55 -2.44 1.83
N THR A 283 28.66 -3.75 1.65
CA THR A 283 29.83 -4.35 0.99
C THR A 283 29.70 -4.41 -0.52
N ASP A 284 28.47 -4.42 -1.06
CA ASP A 284 28.22 -4.44 -2.50
C ASP A 284 27.77 -3.06 -3.03
N ASN A 285 28.00 -1.98 -2.27
CA ASN A 285 27.51 -0.65 -2.60
C ASN A 285 27.87 -0.22 -4.03
N ASP A 286 29.12 -0.45 -4.41
CA ASP A 286 29.61 -0.14 -5.76
C ASP A 286 28.93 -0.97 -6.83
N VAL A 287 28.67 -2.26 -6.60
CA VAL A 287 27.96 -3.14 -7.55
C VAL A 287 26.51 -2.72 -7.73
N LEU A 288 25.84 -2.29 -6.65
CA LEU A 288 24.45 -1.86 -6.71
C LEU A 288 24.30 -0.51 -7.43
N ARG A 289 25.34 0.34 -7.40
CA ARG A 289 25.32 1.69 -7.98
C ARG A 289 25.96 1.81 -9.36
N ASN A 290 26.94 0.96 -9.64
CA ASN A 290 27.83 1.05 -10.78
C ASN A 290 28.00 -0.31 -11.48
N ARG A 291 28.41 -0.28 -12.74
CA ARG A 291 28.84 -1.47 -13.51
C ARG A 291 30.22 -1.96 -13.04
N PRO A 292 30.56 -3.26 -13.23
CA PRO A 292 29.89 -4.25 -14.08
C PRO A 292 28.62 -4.85 -13.47
N PHE A 293 27.71 -5.27 -14.34
CA PHE A 293 26.45 -5.87 -13.94
C PHE A 293 26.66 -7.25 -13.31
N GLU A 294 25.92 -7.56 -12.24
CA GLU A 294 26.00 -8.85 -11.55
C GLU A 294 24.63 -9.52 -11.39
N PHE A 295 24.55 -10.83 -11.64
CA PHE A 295 23.37 -11.65 -11.33
C PHE A 295 23.77 -12.79 -10.36
N ARG A 296 23.30 -12.72 -9.12
CA ARG A 296 23.55 -13.73 -8.06
C ARG A 296 22.39 -14.73 -7.92
N LEU A 297 22.73 -16.02 -7.84
CA LEU A 297 21.84 -17.10 -7.43
C LEU A 297 22.43 -17.76 -6.17
N TYR A 298 21.57 -18.23 -5.28
CA TYR A 298 22.03 -18.81 -4.02
C TYR A 298 22.61 -20.21 -4.25
N SER A 299 23.82 -20.46 -3.77
CA SER A 299 24.57 -21.69 -4.08
C SER A 299 25.13 -22.43 -2.86
N LYS A 300 24.95 -21.89 -1.64
CA LYS A 300 25.53 -22.48 -0.43
C LYS A 300 24.63 -22.27 0.78
N LEU A 301 24.06 -23.37 1.30
CA LEU A 301 23.23 -23.38 2.51
C LEU A 301 23.98 -22.82 3.72
N HIS A 302 23.24 -22.10 4.57
CA HIS A 302 23.70 -21.68 5.88
C HIS A 302 23.82 -22.88 6.83
N ALA A 303 24.84 -22.90 7.69
CA ALA A 303 25.10 -24.04 8.58
C ALA A 303 23.94 -24.36 9.54
N ASN A 304 23.21 -23.33 9.97
CA ASN A 304 22.12 -23.45 10.95
C ASN A 304 20.73 -23.48 10.29
N ILE A 305 20.64 -23.82 9.00
CA ILE A 305 19.37 -23.72 8.27
C ILE A 305 18.31 -24.70 8.80
N GLN A 306 18.75 -25.86 9.30
CA GLN A 306 17.86 -26.86 9.91
C GLN A 306 17.14 -26.30 11.15
N ASP A 307 17.87 -25.61 12.03
CA ASP A 307 17.29 -24.97 13.23
C ASP A 307 16.26 -23.88 12.85
N ILE A 308 16.54 -23.11 11.80
CA ILE A 308 15.62 -22.08 11.28
C ILE A 308 14.31 -22.71 10.81
N ILE A 309 14.37 -23.86 10.14
CA ILE A 309 13.18 -24.60 9.68
C ILE A 309 12.39 -25.14 10.87
N GLU A 310 13.06 -25.73 11.86
CA GLU A 310 12.42 -26.27 13.07
C GLU A 310 11.63 -25.20 13.82
N VAL A 311 12.26 -24.07 14.12
CA VAL A 311 11.63 -22.98 14.89
C VAL A 311 10.55 -22.25 14.08
N ASN A 312 10.85 -21.85 12.84
CA ASN A 312 9.94 -20.95 12.09
C ASN A 312 8.84 -21.67 11.31
N TRP A 313 8.98 -22.97 11.06
CA TRP A 313 8.00 -23.75 10.34
C TRP A 313 7.32 -24.79 11.23
N TYR A 314 8.08 -25.76 11.76
CA TYR A 314 7.48 -26.87 12.49
C TYR A 314 6.87 -26.40 13.83
N GLU A 315 7.63 -25.75 14.70
CA GLU A 315 7.13 -25.32 16.01
C GLU A 315 5.99 -24.29 15.91
N ARG A 316 6.07 -23.41 14.91
CA ARG A 316 5.06 -22.38 14.64
C ARG A 316 3.70 -23.00 14.31
N TRP A 317 3.66 -23.93 13.36
CA TRP A 317 2.41 -24.46 12.81
C TRP A 317 1.87 -25.69 13.56
N CYS A 318 2.68 -26.36 14.38
CA CYS A 318 2.23 -27.50 15.19
C CYS A 318 1.34 -27.09 16.39
N LYS A 319 1.34 -25.82 16.80
CA LYS A 319 0.51 -25.35 17.93
C LYS A 319 -0.89 -25.01 17.45
N HIS A 320 -1.90 -25.55 18.16
CA HIS A 320 -3.28 -25.14 17.96
C HIS A 320 -3.47 -23.72 18.50
N LEU A 321 -3.85 -22.79 17.63
CA LEU A 321 -4.24 -21.44 18.03
C LEU A 321 -5.78 -21.32 18.04
N PRO A 322 -6.36 -20.70 19.08
CA PRO A 322 -7.78 -20.41 19.09
C PRO A 322 -8.12 -19.48 17.95
N LYS A 323 -9.30 -19.66 17.37
CA LYS A 323 -9.79 -18.83 16.27
C LYS A 323 -10.01 -17.41 16.75
N TYR A 324 -9.88 -16.44 15.84
CA TYR A 324 -9.94 -15.04 16.25
C TYR A 324 -11.30 -14.66 16.86
N TRP A 325 -12.38 -15.27 16.36
CA TRP A 325 -13.75 -15.03 16.84
C TRP A 325 -14.04 -15.62 18.23
N GLU A 326 -13.24 -16.56 18.73
CA GLU A 326 -13.43 -17.05 20.10
C GLU A 326 -13.22 -15.95 21.14
N LEU A 327 -12.42 -14.92 20.80
CA LEU A 327 -12.30 -13.73 21.65
C LEU A 327 -13.58 -12.87 21.56
N TYR A 328 -14.21 -12.77 20.39
CA TYR A 328 -15.48 -12.06 20.23
C TYR A 328 -16.55 -12.67 21.12
N ASP A 329 -16.71 -14.00 21.03
CA ASP A 329 -17.72 -14.75 21.79
C ASP A 329 -17.55 -14.57 23.31
N LYS A 330 -16.30 -14.51 23.79
CA LYS A 330 -15.99 -14.27 25.22
C LYS A 330 -16.43 -12.87 25.69
N PHE A 331 -16.32 -11.85 24.85
CA PHE A 331 -16.74 -10.48 25.17
C PHE A 331 -18.26 -10.30 25.05
N GLU A 332 -18.87 -10.91 24.04
CA GLU A 332 -20.33 -10.91 23.85
C GLU A 332 -21.04 -11.63 25.01
N GLN A 333 -20.53 -12.77 25.48
CA GLN A 333 -21.07 -13.50 26.64
C GLN A 333 -21.04 -12.68 27.94
N LYS A 334 -19.99 -11.87 28.15
CA LYS A 334 -19.87 -10.97 29.31
C LYS A 334 -20.80 -9.75 29.24
N SER A 335 -21.27 -9.38 28.05
CA SER A 335 -22.06 -8.17 27.79
C SER A 335 -23.58 -8.38 27.88
N SER A 336 -24.03 -9.59 28.24
CA SER A 336 -25.43 -10.04 28.16
C SER A 336 -26.43 -9.45 29.17
N LEU A 337 -26.08 -8.37 29.90
CA LEU A 337 -27.00 -7.69 30.84
C LEU A 337 -27.25 -6.19 30.52
N PHE A 338 -26.47 -5.55 29.64
CA PHE A 338 -26.58 -4.09 29.43
C PHE A 338 -26.52 -3.62 27.96
N SER A 339 -26.37 -4.52 26.98
CA SER A 339 -26.09 -4.14 25.58
C SER A 339 -27.27 -3.46 24.86
N TRP A 340 -28.52 -3.83 25.14
CA TRP A 340 -29.68 -3.28 24.42
C TRP A 340 -29.97 -1.81 24.76
N ILE A 341 -29.70 -1.39 26.01
CA ILE A 341 -29.91 0.00 26.46
C ILE A 341 -28.84 0.93 25.87
N PHE A 342 -27.62 0.44 25.65
CA PHE A 342 -26.54 1.25 25.08
C PHE A 342 -26.73 1.53 23.58
N GLN A 343 -27.25 0.56 22.83
CA GLN A 343 -27.51 0.69 21.39
C GLN A 343 -28.56 1.78 21.07
N LEU A 344 -29.52 2.02 21.97
CA LEU A 344 -30.48 3.13 21.85
C LEU A 344 -29.88 4.50 22.23
N ILE A 345 -28.84 4.51 23.09
CA ILE A 345 -28.22 5.74 23.60
C ILE A 345 -27.07 6.22 22.70
N THR A 346 -26.36 5.31 22.02
CA THR A 346 -25.30 5.68 21.05
C THR A 346 -25.82 6.16 19.70
N GLU A 347 -27.05 5.84 19.31
CA GLU A 347 -27.68 6.42 18.10
C GLU A 347 -28.22 7.85 18.29
N THR A 348 -28.24 8.38 19.52
CA THR A 348 -28.87 9.69 19.79
C THR A 348 -27.89 10.87 19.81
N TYR A 349 -26.56 10.68 19.72
CA TYR A 349 -25.61 11.81 19.69
C TYR A 349 -24.35 11.55 18.85
N ARG A 350 -24.48 11.71 17.53
CA ARG A 350 -23.48 12.31 16.63
C ARG A 350 -24.13 12.44 15.24
N ARG A 351 -24.82 13.56 14.98
CA ARG A 351 -25.00 13.96 13.58
C ARG A 351 -23.59 14.23 13.04
N PRO A 352 -23.12 13.56 11.99
CA PRO A 352 -21.88 13.96 11.36
C PRO A 352 -22.09 15.40 10.89
N ASN A 353 -21.26 16.33 11.37
CA ASN A 353 -21.18 17.62 10.72
C ASN A 353 -20.57 17.35 9.34
N HIS A 354 -21.44 17.25 8.34
CA HIS A 354 -21.02 17.10 6.96
C HIS A 354 -20.46 18.44 6.49
N LEU A 355 -19.18 18.44 6.14
CA LEU A 355 -18.46 19.59 5.63
C LEU A 355 -18.42 19.49 4.11
N LEU A 356 -18.50 20.63 3.43
CA LEU A 356 -18.30 20.70 1.99
C LEU A 356 -16.81 20.84 1.68
N LEU A 357 -16.34 20.02 0.76
CA LEU A 357 -14.98 20.02 0.24
C LEU A 357 -15.04 20.21 -1.28
N PHE A 358 -14.31 21.22 -1.78
CA PHE A 358 -14.08 21.46 -3.19
C PHE A 358 -12.72 20.87 -3.57
N VAL A 359 -12.74 19.86 -4.44
CA VAL A 359 -11.54 19.21 -4.98
C VAL A 359 -11.34 19.62 -6.44
N TYR A 360 -10.12 20.05 -6.76
CA TYR A 360 -9.76 20.57 -8.08
C TYR A 360 -8.69 19.71 -8.79
N GLY A 361 -8.02 18.83 -8.05
CA GLY A 361 -6.82 18.13 -8.49
C GLY A 361 -6.94 16.60 -8.53
N THR A 362 -5.90 15.93 -8.01
CA THR A 362 -5.75 14.46 -8.03
C THR A 362 -6.80 13.69 -7.23
N LEU A 363 -7.63 14.38 -6.45
CA LEU A 363 -8.76 13.86 -5.69
C LEU A 363 -10.09 13.83 -6.48
N LYS A 364 -10.16 14.40 -7.69
CA LYS A 364 -11.38 14.36 -8.51
C LYS A 364 -11.73 12.93 -8.95
N ARG A 365 -13.01 12.64 -9.26
CA ARG A 365 -13.43 11.31 -9.73
C ARG A 365 -12.65 10.87 -10.96
N GLY A 366 -12.22 9.60 -10.93
CA GLY A 366 -11.41 9.00 -12.01
C GLY A 366 -9.91 9.34 -11.93
N PHE A 367 -9.49 10.19 -10.99
CA PHE A 367 -8.07 10.46 -10.72
C PHE A 367 -7.54 9.54 -9.62
N HIS A 368 -6.20 9.44 -9.55
CA HIS A 368 -5.45 8.48 -8.74
C HIS A 368 -5.97 8.31 -7.31
N TRP A 369 -6.22 9.42 -6.59
CA TRP A 369 -6.41 9.40 -5.15
C TRP A 369 -7.87 9.42 -4.69
N ASN A 370 -8.82 9.55 -5.61
CA ASN A 370 -10.23 9.67 -5.28
C ASN A 370 -10.77 8.46 -4.53
N LYS A 371 -10.51 7.23 -5.02
CA LYS A 371 -11.01 6.01 -4.38
C LYS A 371 -10.45 5.83 -2.97
N LYS A 372 -9.17 6.14 -2.75
CA LYS A 372 -8.52 6.03 -1.43
C LYS A 372 -9.16 6.96 -0.40
N PHE A 373 -9.24 8.25 -0.71
CA PHE A 373 -9.61 9.26 0.29
C PHE A 373 -11.08 9.70 0.31
N LEU A 374 -11.83 9.47 -0.78
CA LEU A 374 -13.22 9.93 -0.91
C LEU A 374 -14.23 8.80 -1.04
N SER A 375 -13.85 7.54 -0.79
CA SER A 375 -14.76 6.39 -0.82
C SER A 375 -15.95 6.49 0.15
N GLN A 376 -15.76 7.16 1.29
CA GLN A 376 -16.80 7.40 2.30
C GLN A 376 -17.48 8.77 2.14
N ALA A 377 -17.01 9.57 1.18
CA ALA A 377 -17.56 10.87 0.86
C ALA A 377 -18.68 10.74 -0.17
N LYS A 378 -19.58 11.72 -0.20
CA LYS A 378 -20.67 11.78 -1.19
C LYS A 378 -20.44 12.92 -2.17
N PHE A 379 -20.38 12.58 -3.45
CA PHE A 379 -20.32 13.54 -4.54
C PHE A 379 -21.62 14.36 -4.60
N ILE A 380 -21.50 15.68 -4.74
CA ILE A 380 -22.64 16.60 -4.84
C ILE A 380 -22.81 17.05 -6.29
N SER A 381 -21.82 17.78 -6.83
CA SER A 381 -21.90 18.33 -8.17
C SER A 381 -20.52 18.74 -8.71
N LYS A 382 -20.43 18.98 -10.01
CA LYS A 382 -19.32 19.75 -10.59
C LYS A 382 -19.51 21.22 -10.22
N ALA A 383 -18.43 21.94 -10.03
CA ALA A 383 -18.49 23.35 -9.64
C ALA A 383 -17.32 24.16 -10.18
N VAL A 384 -17.48 25.48 -10.17
CA VAL A 384 -16.44 26.44 -10.53
C VAL A 384 -16.31 27.48 -9.41
N THR A 385 -15.09 27.90 -9.06
CA THR A 385 -14.90 28.98 -8.09
C THR A 385 -15.55 30.28 -8.57
N THR A 386 -16.17 31.03 -7.66
CA THR A 386 -16.80 32.32 -8.01
C THR A 386 -15.77 33.43 -8.23
N THR A 387 -14.61 33.30 -7.58
CA THR A 387 -13.46 34.18 -7.76
C THR A 387 -12.33 33.45 -8.49
N PRO A 388 -11.53 34.16 -9.31
CA PRO A 388 -10.33 33.60 -9.90
C PRO A 388 -9.29 33.22 -8.84
N ILE A 389 -8.65 32.06 -9.01
CA ILE A 389 -7.61 31.55 -8.11
C ILE A 389 -6.46 31.00 -8.99
N PRO A 390 -5.18 31.23 -8.64
CA PRO A 390 -4.08 30.70 -9.44
C PRO A 390 -3.98 29.18 -9.26
N LEU A 391 -4.34 28.45 -10.30
CA LEU A 391 -4.10 27.01 -10.43
C LEU A 391 -2.86 26.78 -11.30
N VAL A 392 -1.83 26.20 -10.69
CA VAL A 392 -0.53 25.91 -11.33
C VAL A 392 -0.20 24.43 -11.26
N ILE A 393 0.78 23.98 -12.04
CA ILE A 393 1.28 22.61 -12.04
C ILE A 393 2.72 22.58 -11.56
N GLY A 394 3.03 21.76 -10.55
CA GLY A 394 4.41 21.53 -10.13
C GLY A 394 5.11 20.46 -10.97
N GLU A 395 6.40 20.27 -10.69
CA GLU A 395 7.29 19.41 -11.48
C GLU A 395 6.84 17.94 -11.58
N CYS A 396 6.09 17.47 -10.59
CA CYS A 396 5.55 16.11 -10.54
C CYS A 396 4.17 15.98 -11.23
N GLY A 397 3.72 17.02 -11.96
CA GLY A 397 2.40 17.05 -12.59
C GLY A 397 1.24 17.24 -11.60
N VAL A 398 1.53 17.63 -10.35
CA VAL A 398 0.55 17.89 -9.28
C VAL A 398 -0.04 19.29 -9.46
N PRO A 399 -1.37 19.46 -9.38
CA PRO A 399 -2.01 20.76 -9.39
C PRO A 399 -1.98 21.42 -8.01
N TYR A 400 -1.71 22.72 -7.96
CA TYR A 400 -1.72 23.52 -6.74
C TYR A 400 -2.59 24.77 -6.92
N LEU A 401 -3.47 25.04 -5.96
CA LEU A 401 -3.99 26.39 -5.74
C LEU A 401 -3.03 27.19 -4.86
N LEU A 402 -2.71 28.41 -5.28
CA LEU A 402 -1.84 29.33 -4.55
C LEU A 402 -2.66 30.38 -3.78
N LEU A 403 -2.11 30.86 -2.66
CA LEU A 403 -2.72 31.92 -1.85
C LEU A 403 -2.49 33.32 -2.41
N ASP A 404 -1.46 33.49 -3.23
CA ASP A 404 -1.08 34.78 -3.80
C ASP A 404 -2.04 35.21 -4.92
N HIS A 405 -2.08 36.51 -5.20
CA HIS A 405 -2.86 37.08 -6.30
C HIS A 405 -1.98 37.46 -7.49
N TYR A 406 -2.38 37.05 -8.69
CA TYR A 406 -1.67 37.34 -9.93
C TYR A 406 -2.62 37.88 -11.01
N SER A 407 -2.07 38.55 -12.02
CA SER A 407 -2.82 38.84 -13.24
C SER A 407 -3.16 37.54 -13.99
N SER A 408 -4.31 37.51 -14.68
CA SER A 408 -4.72 36.39 -15.54
C SER A 408 -5.08 35.08 -14.82
N MET A 409 -5.37 35.13 -13.51
CA MET A 409 -6.00 34.01 -12.80
C MET A 409 -7.37 33.69 -13.43
N LYS A 410 -7.78 32.43 -13.34
CA LYS A 410 -9.05 31.95 -13.87
C LYS A 410 -9.92 31.38 -12.75
N CYS A 411 -11.22 31.34 -12.96
CA CYS A 411 -12.11 30.57 -12.10
C CYS A 411 -11.83 29.08 -12.32
N VAL A 412 -11.66 28.33 -11.23
CA VAL A 412 -11.16 26.96 -11.26
C VAL A 412 -12.33 25.98 -11.24
N LYS A 413 -12.32 25.02 -12.17
CA LYS A 413 -13.28 23.92 -12.28
C LYS A 413 -12.87 22.75 -11.40
N GLY A 414 -13.84 22.19 -10.67
CA GLY A 414 -13.64 21.07 -9.77
C GLY A 414 -14.95 20.37 -9.40
N GLU A 415 -14.94 19.70 -8.25
CA GLU A 415 -16.05 18.90 -7.74
C GLU A 415 -16.34 19.23 -6.28
N ILE A 416 -17.61 19.27 -5.90
CA ILE A 416 -18.06 19.43 -4.52
C ILE A 416 -18.40 18.07 -3.94
N TRP A 417 -17.91 17.83 -2.73
CA TRP A 417 -18.15 16.62 -1.95
C TRP A 417 -18.61 16.97 -0.55
N THR A 418 -19.51 16.18 0.02
CA THR A 418 -19.74 16.17 1.47
C THR A 418 -18.86 15.12 2.11
N VAL A 419 -18.06 15.54 3.10
CA VAL A 419 -17.17 14.69 3.88
C VAL A 419 -17.56 14.77 5.36
N ASP A 420 -17.36 13.69 6.10
CA ASP A 420 -17.43 13.73 7.56
C ASP A 420 -16.09 14.19 8.16
N GLN A 421 -16.07 14.39 9.48
CA GLN A 421 -14.88 14.86 10.19
C GLN A 421 -13.70 13.89 10.07
N MET A 422 -13.96 12.56 10.08
CA MET A 422 -12.89 11.56 10.02
C MET A 422 -12.22 11.53 8.65
N THR A 423 -13.03 11.59 7.58
CA THR A 423 -12.56 11.69 6.19
C THR A 423 -11.72 12.95 6.01
N LEU A 424 -12.20 14.08 6.56
CA LEU A 424 -11.47 15.35 6.48
C LEU A 424 -10.13 15.30 7.24
N CYS A 425 -10.07 14.66 8.41
CA CYS A 425 -8.81 14.46 9.13
C CYS A 425 -7.82 13.61 8.31
N GLY A 426 -8.28 12.52 7.69
CA GLY A 426 -7.42 11.69 6.84
C GLY A 426 -6.90 12.43 5.61
N LEU A 427 -7.72 13.32 5.04
CA LEU A 427 -7.29 14.23 3.96
C LEU A 427 -6.27 15.26 4.45
N ASP A 428 -6.40 15.79 5.67
CA ASP A 428 -5.41 16.71 6.24
C ASP A 428 -4.06 16.05 6.52
N GLU A 429 -4.09 14.79 6.97
CA GLU A 429 -2.90 13.95 7.14
C GLU A 429 -2.21 13.73 5.79
N TYR A 430 -2.99 13.32 4.76
CA TYR A 430 -2.50 13.15 3.39
C TYR A 430 -1.95 14.46 2.82
N GLU A 431 -2.71 15.54 2.79
CA GLU A 431 -2.29 16.85 2.27
C GLU A 431 -1.22 17.51 3.16
N GLY A 432 -0.83 16.89 4.27
CA GLY A 432 0.26 17.37 5.13
C GLY A 432 -0.04 18.74 5.73
N VAL A 433 -1.29 18.99 6.13
CA VAL A 433 -1.71 20.27 6.75
C VAL A 433 -0.93 20.51 8.04
N ASN A 434 -0.85 19.49 8.89
CA ASN A 434 -0.07 19.54 10.13
C ASN A 434 1.45 19.58 9.89
N LYS A 435 1.88 19.29 8.65
CA LYS A 435 3.29 19.29 8.20
C LYS A 435 3.63 20.57 7.40
N GLY A 436 2.70 21.50 7.25
CA GLY A 436 2.89 22.75 6.51
C GLY A 436 2.99 22.60 4.98
N TYR A 437 2.54 21.47 4.41
CA TYR A 437 2.60 21.26 2.96
C TYR A 437 1.46 22.01 2.23
N TYR A 438 0.21 21.75 2.63
CA TYR A 438 -0.98 22.52 2.28
C TYR A 438 -1.59 23.22 3.51
N THR A 439 -2.46 24.19 3.26
CA THR A 439 -3.38 24.75 4.25
C THR A 439 -4.81 24.68 3.71
N ARG A 440 -5.79 24.52 4.59
CA ARG A 440 -7.21 24.49 4.19
C ARG A 440 -7.81 25.89 4.31
N LYS A 441 -8.49 26.33 3.26
CA LYS A 441 -9.23 27.61 3.20
C LYS A 441 -10.62 27.37 2.66
N THR A 442 -11.53 28.26 3.03
CA THR A 442 -12.89 28.24 2.52
C THR A 442 -12.97 29.06 1.23
N VAL A 443 -13.67 28.54 0.22
CA VAL A 443 -13.91 29.16 -1.08
C VAL A 443 -15.39 29.10 -1.44
N ASN A 444 -15.86 30.10 -2.16
CA ASN A 444 -17.20 30.09 -2.75
C ASN A 444 -17.15 29.45 -4.15
N VAL A 445 -18.02 28.48 -4.38
CA VAL A 445 -18.08 27.74 -5.64
C VAL A 445 -19.52 27.69 -6.15
N LYS A 446 -19.68 27.95 -7.44
CA LYS A 446 -20.95 27.88 -8.15
C LYS A 446 -21.10 26.50 -8.80
N GLN A 447 -22.24 25.85 -8.59
CA GLN A 447 -22.55 24.58 -9.24
C GLN A 447 -22.64 24.72 -10.77
N VAL A 448 -22.18 23.69 -11.49
CA VAL A 448 -22.34 23.56 -12.94
C VAL A 448 -23.51 22.62 -13.22
N ASN A 449 -24.61 23.15 -13.78
CA ASN A 449 -25.75 22.34 -14.22
C ASN A 449 -25.48 21.80 -15.63
N ASN A 450 -25.57 20.47 -15.80
CA ASN A 450 -25.35 19.81 -17.10
C ASN A 450 -26.60 19.84 -18.01
N ASN A 451 -27.73 20.39 -17.55
CA ASN A 451 -29.00 20.36 -18.28
C ASN A 451 -29.58 21.78 -18.40
N ASN A 452 -29.57 22.30 -19.63
CA ASN A 452 -30.23 23.53 -20.14
C ASN A 452 -29.65 24.87 -19.67
N GLU A 453 -29.41 25.74 -20.65
CA GLU A 453 -28.87 27.11 -20.52
C GLU A 453 -29.83 28.09 -19.80
N ASP A 454 -31.00 27.63 -19.35
CA ASP A 454 -32.07 28.48 -18.79
C ASP A 454 -32.41 28.22 -17.31
N ASP A 455 -31.69 27.35 -16.59
CA ASP A 455 -31.92 27.15 -15.15
C ASP A 455 -30.92 27.96 -14.30
N ASP A 456 -31.35 29.17 -13.93
CA ASP A 456 -30.62 30.18 -13.15
C ASP A 456 -30.48 29.79 -11.66
N SER A 457 -30.44 28.49 -11.34
CA SER A 457 -30.13 27.98 -10.00
C SER A 457 -28.63 28.20 -9.72
N ASN A 458 -28.24 29.45 -9.50
CA ASN A 458 -26.89 29.87 -9.11
C ASN A 458 -26.60 29.50 -7.66
N THR A 459 -26.76 28.23 -7.30
CA THR A 459 -26.45 27.76 -5.95
C THR A 459 -24.95 27.89 -5.73
N ILE A 460 -24.60 28.84 -4.87
CA ILE A 460 -23.23 29.05 -4.39
C ILE A 460 -23.09 28.24 -3.11
N PHE A 461 -22.06 27.41 -3.08
CA PHE A 461 -21.65 26.66 -1.91
C PHE A 461 -20.40 27.29 -1.32
N GLU A 462 -20.36 27.37 0.00
CA GLU A 462 -19.16 27.65 0.75
C GLU A 462 -18.48 26.30 1.08
N ALA A 463 -17.28 26.06 0.52
CA ALA A 463 -16.60 24.77 0.62
C ALA A 463 -15.12 24.94 0.98
N ASN A 464 -14.58 23.97 1.72
CA ASN A 464 -13.15 23.91 2.01
C ASN A 464 -12.36 23.49 0.77
N ALA A 465 -11.16 24.02 0.59
CA ALA A 465 -10.20 23.60 -0.43
C ALA A 465 -8.77 23.69 0.11
N TYR A 466 -7.88 22.86 -0.44
CA TYR A 466 -6.46 22.82 -0.07
C TYR A 466 -5.64 23.78 -0.92
N PHE A 467 -4.78 24.59 -0.29
CA PHE A 467 -3.90 25.58 -0.93
C PHE A 467 -2.45 25.32 -0.54
N LYS A 468 -1.52 25.42 -1.49
CA LYS A 468 -0.10 25.24 -1.19
C LYS A 468 0.37 26.37 -0.28
N VAL A 469 1.04 26.03 0.82
CA VAL A 469 1.53 27.03 1.81
C VAL A 469 2.63 27.91 1.24
N ALA A 470 3.60 27.30 0.58
CA ALA A 470 4.74 28.00 -0.02
C ALA A 470 4.62 27.98 -1.55
N SER A 471 4.54 29.16 -2.16
CA SER A 471 4.74 29.36 -3.58
C SER A 471 6.23 29.54 -3.87
N SER A 472 6.71 28.97 -4.98
CA SER A 472 8.04 29.25 -5.52
C SER A 472 7.90 30.00 -6.83
N GLU A 473 8.90 30.80 -7.22
CA GLU A 473 8.89 31.48 -8.53
C GLU A 473 8.76 30.49 -9.69
N GLN A 474 9.23 29.25 -9.51
CA GLN A 474 9.14 28.22 -10.54
C GLN A 474 7.69 27.77 -10.78
N LEU A 475 6.86 27.71 -9.73
CA LEU A 475 5.44 27.37 -9.83
C LEU A 475 4.63 28.42 -10.59
N THR A 476 5.07 29.67 -10.61
CA THR A 476 4.35 30.79 -11.22
C THR A 476 4.83 31.17 -12.62
N LYS A 477 5.88 30.50 -13.14
CA LYS A 477 6.37 30.69 -14.53
C LYS A 477 5.40 30.15 -15.59
N GLY A 478 4.59 29.15 -15.23
CA GLY A 478 3.63 28.52 -16.14
C GLY A 478 2.29 29.29 -16.26
N PRO A 479 1.43 28.90 -17.21
CA PRO A 479 0.10 29.49 -17.33
C PRO A 479 -0.81 29.10 -16.16
N PHE A 480 -1.67 30.02 -15.73
CA PHE A 480 -2.78 29.69 -14.82
C PHE A 480 -3.87 28.94 -15.56
N LEU A 481 -4.17 27.74 -15.06
CA LEU A 481 -5.19 26.86 -15.63
C LEU A 481 -6.56 27.18 -15.04
N ASP A 482 -7.62 26.89 -15.79
CA ASP A 482 -8.99 26.84 -15.26
C ASP A 482 -9.38 25.41 -14.86
N GLU A 483 -8.68 24.39 -15.33
CA GLU A 483 -8.97 22.99 -14.99
C GLU A 483 -7.74 22.09 -15.06
N TYR A 484 -7.62 21.19 -14.07
CA TYR A 484 -6.72 20.05 -14.14
C TYR A 484 -7.44 18.84 -14.75
N THR A 485 -7.14 18.48 -15.99
CA THR A 485 -7.89 17.44 -16.72
C THR A 485 -7.35 16.03 -16.46
N LEU A 486 -8.19 15.01 -16.66
CA LEU A 486 -7.78 13.61 -16.50
C LEU A 486 -6.74 13.19 -17.55
N GLU A 487 -6.83 13.75 -18.76
CA GLU A 487 -5.84 13.53 -19.83
C GLU A 487 -4.46 14.06 -19.43
N TYR A 488 -4.40 15.27 -18.87
CA TYR A 488 -3.16 15.84 -18.36
C TYR A 488 -2.60 15.00 -17.22
N HIS A 489 -3.45 14.57 -16.27
CA HIS A 489 -3.06 13.73 -15.16
C HIS A 489 -2.41 12.42 -15.63
N LYS A 490 -3.04 11.69 -16.56
CA LYS A 490 -2.52 10.41 -17.07
C LYS A 490 -1.17 10.53 -17.77
N THR A 491 -0.84 11.71 -18.29
CA THR A 491 0.38 11.94 -19.09
C THR A 491 1.52 12.59 -18.31
N HIS A 492 1.22 13.39 -17.28
CA HIS A 492 2.22 14.20 -16.59
C HIS A 492 2.34 13.93 -15.09
N TYR A 493 1.34 13.30 -14.46
CA TYR A 493 1.39 13.05 -13.02
C TYR A 493 2.37 11.93 -12.70
N LYS A 494 3.34 12.24 -11.82
CA LYS A 494 4.38 11.32 -11.35
C LYS A 494 4.11 10.98 -9.88
N PRO A 495 3.35 9.92 -9.57
CA PRO A 495 2.90 9.64 -8.20
C PRO A 495 4.05 9.32 -7.25
N ILE A 496 5.04 8.53 -7.68
CA ILE A 496 6.21 8.18 -6.85
C ILE A 496 6.97 9.45 -6.48
N ARG A 497 7.35 10.27 -7.46
CA ARG A 497 8.02 11.56 -7.23
C ARG A 497 7.20 12.51 -6.33
N HIS A 498 5.88 12.59 -6.54
CA HIS A 498 5.01 13.44 -5.72
C HIS A 498 5.07 13.05 -4.24
N ILE A 499 4.87 11.76 -3.94
CA ILE A 499 4.94 11.28 -2.54
C ILE A 499 6.37 11.44 -2.02
N HIS A 500 7.40 11.16 -2.83
CA HIS A 500 8.79 11.34 -2.44
C HIS A 500 9.12 12.78 -2.01
N VAL A 501 8.69 13.79 -2.77
CA VAL A 501 8.88 15.21 -2.41
C VAL A 501 8.22 15.56 -1.07
N LYS A 502 7.00 15.04 -0.83
CA LYS A 502 6.32 15.22 0.47
C LYS A 502 7.11 14.58 1.62
N GLN A 503 7.69 13.40 1.40
CA GLN A 503 8.47 12.71 2.43
C GLN A 503 9.83 13.37 2.68
N LEU A 504 10.53 13.85 1.65
CA LEU A 504 11.78 14.62 1.83
C LEU A 504 11.55 15.87 2.69
N GLN A 505 10.45 16.60 2.46
CA GLN A 505 10.09 17.74 3.29
C GLN A 505 9.78 17.31 4.74
N TYR A 506 9.05 16.21 4.92
CA TYR A 506 8.70 15.69 6.24
C TYR A 506 9.92 15.21 7.04
N LEU A 507 10.86 14.53 6.38
CA LEU A 507 12.09 14.01 6.97
C LEU A 507 13.17 15.08 7.18
N GLY A 508 12.97 16.29 6.66
CA GLY A 508 13.99 17.36 6.69
C GLY A 508 15.16 17.11 5.74
N GLU A 509 14.97 16.31 4.69
CA GLU A 509 15.98 15.95 3.69
C GLU A 509 15.86 16.79 2.39
N ALA A 510 14.98 17.81 2.36
CA ALA A 510 14.66 18.59 1.16
C ALA A 510 15.87 19.31 0.53
N ASP A 511 16.85 19.75 1.33
CA ASP A 511 18.01 20.53 0.86
C ASP A 511 19.15 19.68 0.28
N VAL A 512 19.06 18.34 0.35
CA VAL A 512 20.19 17.45 -0.03
C VAL A 512 20.16 17.05 -1.52
N HIS A 513 19.00 17.11 -2.19
CA HIS A 513 18.83 16.60 -3.55
C HIS A 513 18.82 17.66 -4.67
N GLU A 514 18.85 18.95 -4.37
CA GLU A 514 19.10 19.98 -5.40
C GLU A 514 20.60 20.10 -5.79
N GLN A 515 21.50 19.36 -5.13
CA GLN A 515 22.95 19.41 -5.36
C GLN A 515 23.61 18.07 -5.75
N SER A 516 22.86 17.00 -5.98
CA SER A 516 23.42 15.67 -6.31
C SER A 516 23.00 15.15 -7.69
#